data_AF-A0A2N8TX86-F1
#
_entry.id   AF-A0A2N8TX86-F1
#
_cell.length_a   1.000
_cell.length_b   1.000
_cell.length_c   1.000
_cell.angle_alpha   90.00
_cell.angle_beta   90.00
_cell.angle_gamma   90.00
#
_symmetry.space_group_name_H-M   'P 1'
#
loop_
_entity.id
_entity.type
_entity.pdbx_description
1 polymer ?
#
loop_
_entity_poly.entity_id
_entity_poly.type
_entity_poly.pdbx_seq_one_letter_code
_entity_poly.pdbx_strand_id
1 'polypeptide(L)'
;MTHSGDLIPRLLADASSGPAPGADITGLCRHAEQEGRYWFFGGDGGDTALLYDAADDTVVQPAAPLASHWPLLLGTEAARGTDACYTTYHRQHGYHWFFAGEQALQYHSAEGVVLQGPCPLGDLFRFSGEAADFARGVHAVCPPGPRDGLFWFFRGDRALQYDTREGRITEPVRPLVAYWPGLSGTVFANGIDAGYTTHHTPDGRHWLFTGGQAGLYDSARHTFRHGPAPFAELFPTLREDLARPRSGPAVS
;
A
#
# COMPACT_ATOMS: atom_id res chain seq x y z
N MET A 1 -7.69 -22.41 -16.55
CA MET A 1 -6.74 -22.08 -15.47
C MET A 1 -6.86 -20.58 -15.22
N THR A 2 -7.74 -20.20 -14.30
CA THR A 2 -7.91 -18.82 -13.84
C THR A 2 -6.65 -18.39 -13.10
N HIS A 3 -6.05 -17.27 -13.51
CA HIS A 3 -4.85 -16.74 -12.88
C HIS A 3 -5.21 -16.16 -11.50
N SER A 4 -4.42 -16.54 -10.48
CA SER A 4 -4.69 -16.25 -9.06
C SER A 4 -4.71 -14.75 -8.68
N GLY A 5 -4.28 -13.86 -9.59
CA GLY A 5 -4.23 -12.41 -9.36
C GLY A 5 -5.52 -11.65 -9.68
N ASP A 6 -6.53 -12.31 -10.27
CA ASP A 6 -7.86 -11.75 -10.57
C ASP A 6 -8.93 -12.27 -9.61
N LEU A 7 -8.52 -12.92 -8.51
CA LEU A 7 -9.46 -13.46 -7.53
C LEU A 7 -10.12 -12.31 -6.78
N ILE A 8 -11.38 -12.09 -7.11
CA ILE A 8 -12.30 -11.30 -6.31
C ILE A 8 -12.56 -12.11 -5.03
N PRO A 9 -12.46 -11.49 -3.83
CA PRO A 9 -13.18 -11.96 -2.66
C PRO A 9 -14.59 -12.41 -3.05
N ARG A 10 -15.05 -13.57 -2.57
CA ARG A 10 -16.39 -14.07 -2.94
C ARG A 10 -17.44 -13.03 -2.57
N LEU A 11 -17.98 -12.33 -3.56
CA LEU A 11 -19.03 -11.33 -3.38
C LEU A 11 -20.26 -12.00 -2.74
N LEU A 12 -20.49 -11.74 -1.46
CA LEU A 12 -21.79 -11.98 -0.84
C LEU A 12 -22.59 -10.68 -0.94
N ALA A 13 -23.63 -10.71 -1.77
CA ALA A 13 -24.61 -9.65 -1.85
C ALA A 13 -25.44 -9.64 -0.56
N ASP A 14 -25.15 -8.70 0.33
CA ASP A 14 -26.10 -7.89 1.11
C ASP A 14 -25.38 -7.28 2.32
N ALA A 15 -24.95 -6.03 2.21
CA ALA A 15 -24.63 -5.20 3.37
C ALA A 15 -24.79 -3.72 3.01
N SER A 16 -26.02 -3.21 3.05
CA SER A 16 -26.26 -1.77 3.09
C SER A 16 -25.82 -1.20 4.44
N SER A 17 -24.64 -0.63 4.51
CA SER A 17 -24.28 0.31 5.57
C SER A 17 -23.23 1.28 5.04
N GLY A 18 -23.44 2.58 5.27
CA GLY A 18 -22.49 3.62 4.89
C GLY A 18 -21.10 3.42 5.52
N PRO A 19 -20.10 4.23 5.13
CA PRO A 19 -18.73 4.04 5.59
C PRO A 19 -18.67 4.06 7.12
N ALA A 20 -18.31 2.93 7.72
CA ALA A 20 -18.01 2.87 9.13
C ALA A 20 -16.76 3.71 9.40
N PRO A 21 -16.77 4.62 10.40
CA PRO A 21 -15.56 5.33 10.80
C PRO A 21 -14.52 4.32 11.33
N GLY A 22 -13.28 4.38 10.83
CA GLY A 22 -12.13 3.73 11.47
C GLY A 22 -11.46 2.55 10.75
N ALA A 23 -11.80 2.25 9.49
CA ALA A 23 -11.03 1.29 8.68
C ALA A 23 -10.08 2.03 7.71
N ASP A 24 -9.26 2.93 8.25
CA ASP A 24 -8.28 3.66 7.45
C ASP A 24 -7.09 2.73 7.19
N ILE A 25 -7.05 2.18 5.98
CA ILE A 25 -5.86 1.51 5.47
C ILE A 25 -4.87 2.63 5.14
N THR A 26 -3.82 2.72 5.93
CA THR A 26 -2.76 3.72 5.73
C THR A 26 -1.67 3.21 4.81
N GLY A 27 -1.65 1.92 4.52
CA GLY A 27 -0.68 1.34 3.64
C GLY A 27 -0.86 -0.16 3.54
N LEU A 28 -0.12 -0.78 2.65
CA LEU A 28 -0.09 -2.23 2.51
C LEU A 28 1.17 -2.63 1.76
N CYS A 29 1.56 -3.89 1.86
CA CYS A 29 2.60 -4.45 1.02
C CYS A 29 2.37 -5.95 0.81
N ARG A 30 3.12 -6.55 -0.10
CA ARG A 30 3.06 -7.99 -0.35
C ARG A 30 3.82 -8.76 0.70
N HIS A 31 3.34 -9.95 1.04
CA HIS A 31 4.14 -10.92 1.77
C HIS A 31 5.35 -11.33 0.92
N ALA A 32 6.53 -11.39 1.55
CA ALA A 32 7.81 -11.63 0.87
C ALA A 32 7.90 -12.98 0.14
N GLU A 33 7.26 -14.00 0.71
CA GLU A 33 7.44 -15.39 0.32
C GLU A 33 6.16 -16.08 -0.16
N GLN A 34 5.00 -15.50 0.16
CA GLN A 34 3.71 -16.16 -0.02
C GLN A 34 2.88 -15.33 -0.99
N GLU A 35 2.77 -15.84 -2.20
CA GLU A 35 1.95 -15.23 -3.23
C GLU A 35 0.49 -15.15 -2.80
N GLY A 36 -0.20 -14.09 -3.23
CA GLY A 36 -1.61 -13.85 -2.86
C GLY A 36 -1.80 -13.32 -1.43
N ARG A 37 -0.73 -13.20 -0.64
CA ARG A 37 -0.79 -12.66 0.72
C ARG A 37 -0.24 -11.24 0.81
N TYR A 38 -0.92 -10.44 1.61
CA TYR A 38 -0.66 -9.01 1.73
C TYR A 38 -0.72 -8.60 3.20
N TRP A 39 0.24 -7.78 3.60
CA TRP A 39 0.18 -7.05 4.86
C TRP A 39 -0.64 -5.80 4.64
N PHE A 40 -1.68 -5.59 5.45
CA PHE A 40 -2.43 -4.34 5.51
C PHE A 40 -2.03 -3.59 6.78
N PHE A 41 -1.75 -2.30 6.62
CA PHE A 41 -1.45 -1.39 7.72
C PHE A 41 -2.67 -0.54 8.03
N GLY A 42 -2.90 -0.36 9.33
CA GLY A 42 -3.98 0.44 9.84
C GLY A 42 -3.82 0.70 11.32
N GLY A 43 -4.89 1.14 11.95
CA GLY A 43 -4.86 1.65 13.30
C GLY A 43 -4.51 3.12 13.37
N ASP A 44 -4.16 3.60 14.56
CA ASP A 44 -4.06 5.04 14.81
C ASP A 44 -2.77 5.55 14.14
N GLY A 45 -2.87 5.91 12.86
CA GLY A 45 -1.73 6.30 12.04
C GLY A 45 -0.97 5.13 11.41
N GLY A 46 -1.53 3.92 11.35
CA GLY A 46 -0.89 2.81 10.65
C GLY A 46 0.14 2.03 11.47
N ASP A 47 -0.03 1.97 12.79
CA ASP A 47 0.92 1.36 13.74
C ASP A 47 0.78 -0.17 13.87
N THR A 48 -0.25 -0.74 13.25
CA THR A 48 -0.52 -2.19 13.27
C THR A 48 -0.52 -2.78 11.87
N ALA A 49 -0.22 -4.08 11.80
CA ALA A 49 -0.30 -4.86 10.58
C ALA A 49 -1.06 -6.18 10.80
N LEU A 50 -1.89 -6.55 9.83
CA LEU A 50 -2.51 -7.86 9.71
C LEU A 50 -2.08 -8.53 8.41
N LEU A 51 -2.03 -9.86 8.39
CA LEU A 51 -1.77 -10.64 7.17
C LEU A 51 -3.09 -11.11 6.58
N TYR A 52 -3.33 -10.78 5.32
CA TYR A 52 -4.55 -11.10 4.59
C TYR A 52 -4.23 -11.97 3.37
N ASP A 53 -5.06 -12.97 3.13
CA ASP A 53 -5.06 -13.81 1.93
C ASP A 53 -6.15 -13.32 0.97
N ALA A 54 -5.72 -12.78 -0.17
CA ALA A 54 -6.63 -12.20 -1.14
C ALA A 54 -7.37 -13.25 -1.99
N ALA A 55 -6.85 -14.47 -2.08
CA ALA A 55 -7.50 -15.53 -2.84
C ALA A 55 -8.74 -16.05 -2.12
N ASP A 56 -8.63 -16.20 -0.80
CA ASP A 56 -9.68 -16.76 0.04
C ASP A 56 -10.52 -15.70 0.76
N ASP A 57 -10.13 -14.42 0.67
CA ASP A 57 -10.71 -13.31 1.45
C ASP A 57 -10.69 -13.60 2.95
N THR A 58 -9.50 -13.90 3.48
CA THR A 58 -9.34 -14.26 4.89
C THR A 58 -8.19 -13.53 5.55
N VAL A 59 -8.38 -13.15 6.81
CA VAL A 59 -7.28 -12.69 7.66
C VAL A 59 -6.55 -13.92 8.22
N VAL A 60 -5.32 -14.11 7.74
CA VAL A 60 -4.42 -15.20 8.14
C VAL A 60 -3.79 -14.94 9.49
N GLN A 61 -3.40 -13.68 9.75
CA GLN A 61 -2.89 -13.25 11.04
C GLN A 61 -3.59 -11.96 11.46
N PRO A 62 -4.18 -11.91 12.67
CA PRO A 62 -4.89 -10.72 13.13
C PRO A 62 -3.93 -9.53 13.30
N ALA A 63 -4.50 -8.32 13.37
CA ALA A 63 -3.74 -7.11 13.57
C ALA A 63 -2.90 -7.17 14.86
N ALA A 64 -1.61 -6.89 14.73
CA ALA A 64 -0.66 -6.75 15.82
C ALA A 64 0.26 -5.54 15.56
N PRO A 65 0.95 -4.99 16.58
CA PRO A 65 1.89 -3.90 16.39
C PRO A 65 2.92 -4.21 15.30
N LEU A 66 3.27 -3.23 14.48
CA LEU A 66 4.24 -3.38 13.39
C LEU A 66 5.55 -4.03 13.84
N ALA A 67 6.08 -3.61 15.00
CA ALA A 67 7.32 -4.14 15.55
C ALA A 67 7.25 -5.63 15.97
N SER A 68 6.05 -6.21 16.11
CA SER A 68 5.91 -7.66 16.31
C SER A 68 6.24 -8.47 15.06
N HIS A 69 6.04 -7.88 13.87
CA HIS A 69 6.31 -8.50 12.57
C HIS A 69 7.67 -8.09 12.00
N TRP A 70 8.08 -6.84 12.25
CA TRP A 70 9.38 -6.30 11.85
C TRP A 70 10.10 -5.68 13.06
N PRO A 71 10.80 -6.49 13.88
CA PRO A 71 11.35 -6.03 15.16
C PRO A 71 12.34 -4.86 15.09
N LEU A 72 13.08 -4.72 13.99
CA LEU A 72 14.01 -3.59 13.84
C LEU A 72 13.33 -2.28 13.45
N LEU A 73 12.01 -2.25 13.25
CA LEU A 73 11.28 -0.99 13.20
C LEU A 73 11.20 -0.34 14.58
N LEU A 74 11.36 -1.10 15.67
CA LEU A 74 11.24 -0.58 17.03
C LEU A 74 12.18 0.61 17.25
N GLY A 75 11.62 1.75 17.66
CA GLY A 75 12.36 3.00 17.85
C GLY A 75 12.45 3.89 16.61
N THR A 76 11.92 3.46 15.46
CA THR A 76 11.78 4.27 14.23
C THR A 76 10.39 4.91 14.15
N GLU A 77 10.21 5.90 13.27
CA GLU A 77 8.89 6.48 12.97
C GLU A 77 7.94 5.42 12.40
N ALA A 78 8.44 4.51 11.55
CA ALA A 78 7.64 3.45 10.96
C ALA A 78 6.97 2.53 11.98
N ALA A 79 7.57 2.30 13.16
CA ALA A 79 6.91 1.52 14.22
C ALA A 79 5.75 2.23 14.90
N ARG A 80 5.67 3.56 14.79
CA ARG A 80 4.56 4.37 15.33
C ARG A 80 3.45 4.60 14.31
N GLY A 81 3.72 4.32 13.05
CA GLY A 81 2.81 4.54 11.95
C GLY A 81 3.51 4.39 10.61
N THR A 82 2.89 3.68 9.67
CA THR A 82 3.37 3.54 8.30
C THR A 82 2.34 4.13 7.34
N ASP A 83 2.78 5.13 6.58
CA ASP A 83 1.98 5.86 5.57
C ASP A 83 2.03 5.21 4.19
N ALA A 84 3.06 4.42 3.92
CA ALA A 84 3.12 3.59 2.73
C ALA A 84 4.14 2.47 2.93
N CYS A 85 3.98 1.38 2.20
CA CYS A 85 4.97 0.32 2.16
C CYS A 85 5.00 -0.32 0.79
N TYR A 86 6.14 -0.90 0.45
CA TYR A 86 6.29 -1.64 -0.78
C TYR A 86 7.26 -2.80 -0.63
N THR A 87 6.95 -3.94 -1.25
CA THR A 87 7.83 -5.11 -1.28
C THR A 87 8.46 -5.26 -2.67
N THR A 88 9.79 -5.14 -2.78
CA THR A 88 10.49 -5.30 -4.08
C THR A 88 10.59 -6.78 -4.49
N TYR A 89 10.61 -7.04 -5.80
CA TYR A 89 10.51 -8.38 -6.40
C TYR A 89 11.84 -9.06 -6.76
N HIS A 90 12.99 -8.49 -6.37
CA HIS A 90 14.26 -9.09 -6.74
C HIS A 90 14.37 -10.53 -6.22
N ARG A 91 15.18 -11.36 -6.90
CA ARG A 91 15.39 -12.81 -6.63
C ARG A 91 15.89 -13.16 -5.22
N GLN A 92 15.92 -12.20 -4.30
CA GLN A 92 16.18 -12.34 -2.88
C GLN A 92 14.92 -11.82 -2.16
N HIS A 93 14.23 -12.73 -1.47
CA HIS A 93 12.91 -12.50 -0.90
C HIS A 93 12.97 -11.54 0.29
N GLY A 94 12.04 -10.57 0.37
CA GLY A 94 11.79 -9.84 1.63
C GLY A 94 12.29 -8.42 1.76
N TYR A 95 12.61 -7.72 0.68
CA TYR A 95 12.90 -6.29 0.77
C TYR A 95 11.60 -5.46 0.88
N HIS A 96 11.40 -4.83 2.02
CA HIS A 96 10.29 -3.92 2.28
C HIS A 96 10.80 -2.50 2.42
N TRP A 97 10.25 -1.57 1.64
CA TRP A 97 10.37 -0.15 1.92
C TRP A 97 9.23 0.25 2.84
N PHE A 98 9.55 0.90 3.97
CA PHE A 98 8.59 1.54 4.86
C PHE A 98 8.73 3.05 4.73
N PHE A 99 7.61 3.74 4.61
CA PHE A 99 7.52 5.19 4.56
C PHE A 99 6.68 5.66 5.74
N ALA A 100 7.20 6.61 6.50
CA ALA A 100 6.55 7.16 7.68
C ALA A 100 6.99 8.60 7.87
N GLY A 101 6.04 9.53 7.89
CA GLY A 101 6.31 10.96 7.96
C GLY A 101 7.28 11.40 6.85
N GLU A 102 8.37 12.04 7.25
CA GLU A 102 9.40 12.52 6.31
C GLU A 102 10.54 11.50 6.11
N GLN A 103 10.36 10.25 6.58
CA GLN A 103 11.40 9.23 6.58
C GLN A 103 11.00 7.99 5.78
N ALA A 104 12.03 7.29 5.28
CA ALA A 104 11.88 5.91 4.85
C ALA A 104 13.07 5.05 5.25
N LEU A 105 12.83 3.74 5.30
CA LEU A 105 13.84 2.72 5.48
C LEU A 105 13.57 1.51 4.60
N GLN A 106 14.64 0.79 4.25
CA GLN A 106 14.58 -0.48 3.57
C GLN A 106 14.93 -1.61 4.54
N TYR A 107 13.97 -2.48 4.77
CA TYR A 107 14.07 -3.67 5.60
C TYR A 107 14.24 -4.91 4.73
N HIS A 108 15.02 -5.89 5.18
CA HIS A 108 15.13 -7.20 4.55
C HIS A 108 14.65 -8.30 5.50
N SER A 109 13.46 -8.84 5.27
CA SER A 109 12.79 -9.78 6.15
C SER A 109 13.44 -11.14 6.25
N ALA A 110 14.07 -11.63 5.19
CA ALA A 110 14.75 -12.92 5.24
C ALA A 110 16.01 -12.87 6.13
N GLU A 111 16.77 -11.77 6.08
CA GLU A 111 17.99 -11.62 6.91
C GLU A 111 17.71 -10.91 8.24
N GLY A 112 16.54 -10.30 8.41
CA GLY A 112 16.19 -9.54 9.60
C GLY A 112 17.10 -8.34 9.81
N VAL A 113 17.38 -7.56 8.75
CA VAL A 113 18.26 -6.38 8.81
C VAL A 113 17.58 -5.14 8.20
N VAL A 114 18.00 -3.96 8.67
CA VAL A 114 17.73 -2.69 7.98
C VAL A 114 18.93 -2.39 7.09
N LEU A 115 18.69 -2.33 5.78
CA LEU A 115 19.74 -2.12 4.78
C LEU A 115 20.02 -0.65 4.56
N GLN A 116 19.00 0.18 4.72
CA GLN A 116 19.07 1.62 4.50
C GLN A 116 18.04 2.33 5.37
N GLY A 117 18.40 3.49 5.90
CA GLY A 117 17.53 4.30 6.73
C GLY A 117 17.44 3.87 8.20
N PRO A 118 16.56 4.52 8.99
CA PRO A 118 15.66 5.59 8.58
C PRO A 118 16.42 6.84 8.09
N CYS A 119 16.08 7.32 6.90
CA CYS A 119 16.65 8.53 6.30
C CYS A 119 15.54 9.47 5.84
N PRO A 120 15.77 10.79 5.85
CA PRO A 120 14.85 11.74 5.23
C PRO A 120 14.57 11.39 3.76
N LEU A 121 13.30 11.46 3.34
CA LEU A 121 12.87 11.17 1.98
C LEU A 121 13.57 12.06 0.95
N GLY A 122 13.73 13.35 1.28
CA GLY A 122 14.40 14.32 0.43
C GLY A 122 15.83 13.92 0.08
N ASP A 123 16.58 13.38 1.03
CA ASP A 123 17.96 12.93 0.82
C ASP A 123 18.00 11.60 0.07
N LEU A 124 17.12 10.67 0.47
CA LEU A 124 17.08 9.32 -0.04
C LEU A 124 16.67 9.24 -1.51
N PHE A 125 15.62 9.98 -1.89
CA PHE A 125 15.06 10.00 -3.24
C PHE A 125 15.45 11.26 -4.03
N ARG A 126 16.29 12.13 -3.43
CA ARG A 126 16.79 13.38 -4.03
C ARG A 126 15.66 14.30 -4.53
N PHE A 127 14.55 14.31 -3.80
CA PHE A 127 13.40 15.15 -4.14
C PHE A 127 13.78 16.63 -4.05
N SER A 128 13.64 17.32 -5.17
CA SER A 128 14.02 18.73 -5.33
C SER A 128 13.08 19.43 -6.32
N GLY A 129 13.09 20.76 -6.33
CA GLY A 129 12.18 21.54 -7.16
C GLY A 129 10.71 21.21 -6.86
N GLU A 130 9.93 20.90 -7.89
CA GLU A 130 8.52 20.51 -7.72
C GLU A 130 8.32 19.22 -6.92
N ALA A 131 9.32 18.32 -6.89
CA ALA A 131 9.24 17.09 -6.12
C ALA A 131 9.48 17.30 -4.62
N ALA A 132 9.95 18.48 -4.19
CA ALA A 132 10.30 18.73 -2.79
C ALA A 132 9.14 18.51 -1.80
N ASP A 133 7.89 18.65 -2.23
CA ASP A 133 6.74 18.37 -1.36
C ASP A 133 6.62 16.87 -0.97
N PHE A 134 7.10 15.96 -1.82
CA PHE A 134 7.17 14.52 -1.51
C PHE A 134 8.22 14.21 -0.43
N ALA A 135 9.14 15.14 -0.12
CA ALA A 135 10.06 14.97 1.00
C ALA A 135 9.33 15.07 2.36
N ARG A 136 8.13 15.66 2.38
CA ARG A 136 7.29 15.83 3.57
C ARG A 136 6.37 14.63 3.84
N GLY A 137 6.65 13.50 3.17
CA GLY A 137 5.87 12.27 3.24
C GLY A 137 5.16 11.91 1.94
N VAL A 138 4.62 10.70 1.92
CA VAL A 138 3.90 10.13 0.78
C VAL A 138 2.67 9.42 1.30
N HIS A 139 1.57 9.45 0.54
CA HIS A 139 0.33 8.78 0.94
C HIS A 139 0.27 7.35 0.39
N ALA A 140 0.88 7.09 -0.76
CA ALA A 140 0.95 5.74 -1.30
C ALA A 140 2.16 5.58 -2.21
N VAL A 141 2.61 4.32 -2.35
CA VAL A 141 3.64 3.91 -3.29
C VAL A 141 3.15 2.68 -4.03
N CYS A 142 3.13 2.72 -5.36
CA CYS A 142 2.79 1.56 -6.19
C CYS A 142 3.83 1.36 -7.30
N PRO A 143 4.26 0.14 -7.62
CA PRO A 143 5.08 -0.07 -8.81
C PRO A 143 4.21 0.11 -10.06
N PRO A 144 4.75 0.47 -11.23
CA PRO A 144 3.98 0.63 -12.45
C PRO A 144 3.53 -0.70 -13.10
N GLY A 145 3.90 -1.85 -12.54
CA GLY A 145 3.66 -3.18 -13.11
C GLY A 145 4.77 -4.17 -12.72
N PRO A 146 4.97 -5.27 -13.46
CA PRO A 146 5.98 -6.29 -13.15
C PRO A 146 7.43 -5.83 -13.39
N ARG A 147 7.65 -4.57 -13.77
CA ARG A 147 8.98 -4.00 -13.95
C ARG A 147 9.52 -3.54 -12.60
N ASP A 148 10.37 -4.36 -12.03
CA ASP A 148 11.11 -4.06 -10.82
C ASP A 148 11.91 -2.75 -10.96
N GLY A 149 11.94 -1.98 -9.87
CA GLY A 149 12.78 -0.79 -9.73
C GLY A 149 12.06 0.54 -9.98
N LEU A 150 10.86 0.55 -10.56
CA LEU A 150 10.08 1.77 -10.75
C LEU A 150 8.99 1.90 -9.68
N PHE A 151 8.82 3.10 -9.13
CA PHE A 151 7.78 3.44 -8.16
C PHE A 151 7.00 4.67 -8.61
N TRP A 152 5.68 4.58 -8.59
CA TRP A 152 4.82 5.74 -8.49
C TRP A 152 4.72 6.15 -7.03
N PHE A 153 5.05 7.41 -6.76
CA PHE A 153 4.78 8.06 -5.49
C PHE A 153 3.53 8.92 -5.63
N PHE A 154 2.64 8.85 -4.63
CA PHE A 154 1.41 9.63 -4.58
C PHE A 154 1.38 10.52 -3.35
N ARG A 155 0.95 11.77 -3.53
CA ARG A 155 0.72 12.73 -2.45
C ARG A 155 -0.40 13.67 -2.87
N GLY A 156 -1.55 13.56 -2.22
CA GLY A 156 -2.78 14.23 -2.64
C GLY A 156 -3.11 13.93 -4.11
N ASP A 157 -3.46 14.96 -4.87
CA ASP A 157 -3.79 14.86 -6.29
C ASP A 157 -2.56 14.84 -7.22
N ARG A 158 -1.34 14.61 -6.69
CA ARG A 158 -0.08 14.62 -7.45
C ARG A 158 0.59 13.27 -7.45
N ALA A 159 1.29 12.99 -8.54
CA ALA A 159 2.12 11.79 -8.68
C ALA A 159 3.43 12.08 -9.41
N LEU A 160 4.45 11.27 -9.13
CA LEU A 160 5.70 11.19 -9.88
C LEU A 160 6.15 9.73 -9.99
N GLN A 161 6.96 9.41 -10.99
CA GLN A 161 7.62 8.10 -11.09
C GLN A 161 9.11 8.22 -10.81
N TYR A 162 9.63 7.31 -10.00
CA TYR A 162 11.02 7.22 -9.62
C TYR A 162 11.60 5.84 -9.98
N ASP A 163 12.82 5.83 -10.51
CA ASP A 163 13.61 4.63 -10.74
C ASP A 163 14.64 4.47 -9.61
N THR A 164 14.48 3.42 -8.82
CA THR A 164 15.39 3.07 -7.72
C THR A 164 16.69 2.44 -8.17
N ARG A 165 16.77 1.92 -9.39
CA ARG A 165 18.02 1.40 -9.97
C ARG A 165 18.90 2.53 -10.46
N GLU A 166 18.28 3.50 -11.13
CA GLU A 166 18.99 4.67 -11.66
C GLU A 166 19.08 5.83 -10.66
N GLY A 167 18.29 5.78 -9.58
CA GLY A 167 18.27 6.79 -8.53
C GLY A 167 17.77 8.15 -9.01
N ARG A 168 16.73 8.16 -9.86
CA ARG A 168 16.21 9.39 -10.48
C ARG A 168 14.71 9.34 -10.74
N ILE A 169 14.12 10.52 -10.83
CA ILE A 169 12.75 10.71 -11.33
C ILE A 169 12.73 10.41 -12.84
N THR A 170 11.83 9.52 -13.26
CA THR A 170 11.60 9.18 -14.68
C THR A 170 10.41 9.94 -15.25
N GLU A 171 9.38 10.18 -14.44
CA GLU A 171 8.22 10.99 -14.78
C GLU A 171 8.06 12.12 -13.75
N PRO A 172 8.05 13.39 -14.17
CA PRO A 172 8.03 14.53 -13.25
C PRO A 172 6.71 14.64 -12.49
N VAL A 173 6.66 15.52 -11.50
CA VAL A 173 5.43 15.75 -10.73
C VAL A 173 4.33 16.30 -11.63
N ARG A 174 3.19 15.60 -11.73
CA ARG A 174 2.00 16.07 -12.44
C ARG A 174 0.73 15.75 -11.65
N PRO A 175 -0.42 16.34 -12.00
CA PRO A 175 -1.70 15.85 -11.51
C PRO A 175 -1.83 14.35 -11.73
N LEU A 176 -2.32 13.63 -10.74
CA LEU A 176 -2.50 12.18 -10.74
C LEU A 176 -3.27 11.71 -11.97
N VAL A 177 -4.38 12.39 -12.28
CA VAL A 177 -5.23 12.12 -13.45
C VAL A 177 -4.54 12.35 -14.80
N ALA A 178 -3.38 13.02 -14.84
CA ALA A 178 -2.60 13.14 -16.07
C ALA A 178 -1.87 11.83 -16.43
N TYR A 179 -1.46 11.06 -15.42
CA TYR A 179 -0.84 9.74 -15.59
C TYR A 179 -1.87 8.61 -15.52
N TRP A 180 -2.94 8.81 -14.75
CA TRP A 180 -4.00 7.83 -14.48
C TRP A 180 -5.37 8.41 -14.86
N PRO A 181 -5.64 8.70 -16.15
CA PRO A 181 -6.85 9.41 -16.58
C PRO A 181 -8.17 8.72 -16.22
N GLY A 182 -8.15 7.40 -16.03
CA GLY A 182 -9.32 6.64 -15.58
C GLY A 182 -9.77 6.94 -14.15
N LEU A 183 -8.97 7.69 -13.37
CA LEU A 183 -9.36 8.16 -12.04
C LEU A 183 -10.21 9.43 -12.11
N SER A 184 -10.27 10.11 -13.26
CA SER A 184 -11.06 11.34 -13.41
C SER A 184 -12.54 11.12 -13.11
N GLY A 185 -13.13 12.01 -12.33
CA GLY A 185 -14.53 11.90 -11.89
C GLY A 185 -14.79 10.84 -10.82
N THR A 186 -13.75 10.21 -10.28
CA THR A 186 -13.84 9.25 -9.16
C THR A 186 -13.29 9.85 -7.87
N VAL A 187 -13.56 9.18 -6.74
CA VAL A 187 -12.99 9.54 -5.42
C VAL A 187 -11.45 9.55 -5.42
N PHE A 188 -10.83 8.73 -6.27
CA PHE A 188 -9.38 8.60 -6.39
C PHE A 188 -8.70 9.76 -7.15
N ALA A 189 -9.46 10.67 -7.77
CA ALA A 189 -8.89 11.79 -8.52
C ALA A 189 -8.05 12.73 -7.64
N ASN A 190 -8.35 12.77 -6.34
CA ASN A 190 -7.74 13.70 -5.38
C ASN A 190 -6.70 13.02 -4.48
N GLY A 191 -6.46 11.72 -4.64
CA GLY A 191 -5.54 10.98 -3.80
C GLY A 191 -5.77 9.48 -3.78
N ILE A 192 -4.73 8.79 -3.34
CA ILE A 192 -4.70 7.36 -3.08
C ILE A 192 -4.05 7.22 -1.70
N ASP A 193 -4.72 6.55 -0.78
CA ASP A 193 -4.26 6.33 0.61
C ASP A 193 -3.46 5.03 0.73
N ALA A 194 -3.73 4.06 -0.15
CA ALA A 194 -2.92 2.86 -0.28
C ALA A 194 -3.12 2.19 -1.64
N GLY A 195 -2.18 1.36 -2.06
CA GLY A 195 -2.40 0.48 -3.20
C GLY A 195 -1.30 -0.55 -3.43
N TYR A 196 -1.66 -1.66 -4.08
CA TYR A 196 -0.70 -2.68 -4.54
C TYR A 196 -1.00 -3.12 -5.96
N THR A 197 0.04 -3.58 -6.63
CA THR A 197 -0.07 -4.25 -7.91
C THR A 197 -0.34 -5.74 -7.72
N THR A 198 -1.35 -6.27 -8.40
CA THR A 198 -1.63 -7.71 -8.37
C THR A 198 -0.54 -8.49 -9.11
N HIS A 199 -0.27 -9.70 -8.64
CA HIS A 199 0.65 -10.62 -9.28
C HIS A 199 0.25 -10.91 -10.74
N HIS A 200 1.25 -11.15 -11.59
CA HIS A 200 1.13 -11.77 -12.91
C HIS A 200 0.37 -11.02 -14.01
N THR A 201 0.11 -9.71 -13.87
CA THR A 201 -0.46 -8.95 -14.99
C THR A 201 0.61 -8.13 -15.71
N PRO A 202 0.93 -8.44 -16.98
CA PRO A 202 1.68 -7.50 -17.82
C PRO A 202 0.96 -6.14 -17.97
N ASP A 203 -0.35 -6.13 -17.69
CA ASP A 203 -1.26 -4.99 -17.84
C ASP A 203 -1.17 -3.97 -16.69
N GLY A 204 -0.41 -4.25 -15.62
CA GLY A 204 -0.28 -3.34 -14.47
C GLY A 204 -1.63 -3.08 -13.78
N ARG A 205 -2.20 -4.10 -13.13
CA ARG A 205 -3.43 -3.93 -12.35
C ARG A 205 -3.12 -3.62 -10.91
N HIS A 206 -3.83 -2.63 -10.35
CA HIS A 206 -3.59 -2.09 -9.01
C HIS A 206 -4.88 -2.06 -8.22
N TRP A 207 -4.89 -2.66 -7.04
CA TRP A 207 -5.91 -2.33 -6.05
C TRP A 207 -5.55 -0.98 -5.44
N LEU A 208 -6.48 -0.02 -5.52
CA LEU A 208 -6.36 1.31 -4.97
C LEU A 208 -7.37 1.49 -3.85
N PHE A 209 -6.98 2.19 -2.79
CA PHE A 209 -7.81 2.46 -1.62
C PHE A 209 -7.78 3.97 -1.31
N THR A 210 -8.95 4.56 -1.07
CA THR A 210 -9.04 5.91 -0.51
C THR A 210 -10.37 6.15 0.19
N GLY A 211 -10.37 6.80 1.35
CA GLY A 211 -11.59 7.28 2.01
C GLY A 211 -12.71 6.24 2.15
N GLY A 212 -12.37 4.99 2.47
CA GLY A 212 -13.31 3.87 2.59
C GLY A 212 -13.82 3.30 1.25
N GLN A 213 -13.24 3.69 0.12
CA GLN A 213 -13.49 3.13 -1.21
C GLN A 213 -12.29 2.30 -1.66
N ALA A 214 -12.57 1.27 -2.46
CA ALA A 214 -11.56 0.47 -3.13
C ALA A 214 -11.92 0.23 -4.60
N GLY A 215 -10.91 -0.07 -5.42
CA GLY A 215 -11.13 -0.47 -6.80
C GLY A 215 -9.90 -1.12 -7.44
N LEU A 216 -10.14 -2.08 -8.34
CA LEU A 216 -9.10 -2.72 -9.14
C LEU A 216 -8.92 -1.93 -10.43
N TYR A 217 -7.90 -1.10 -10.48
CA TYR A 217 -7.56 -0.24 -11.60
C TYR A 217 -6.62 -0.94 -12.59
N ASP A 218 -6.96 -0.92 -13.87
CA ASP A 218 -6.12 -1.41 -14.96
C ASP A 218 -5.33 -0.22 -15.54
N SER A 219 -4.03 -0.12 -15.22
CA SER A 219 -3.22 1.04 -15.63
C SER A 219 -2.88 1.06 -17.11
N ALA A 220 -2.89 -0.08 -17.80
CA ALA A 220 -2.74 -0.13 -19.25
C ALA A 220 -3.99 0.39 -19.99
N ARG A 221 -5.18 0.14 -19.43
CA ARG A 221 -6.46 0.56 -20.03
C ARG A 221 -7.02 1.86 -19.47
N HIS A 222 -6.48 2.33 -18.35
CA HIS A 222 -6.99 3.46 -17.59
C HIS A 222 -8.48 3.32 -17.24
N THR A 223 -8.85 2.17 -16.69
CA THR A 223 -10.24 1.87 -16.29
C THR A 223 -10.28 1.01 -15.04
N PHE A 224 -11.33 1.15 -14.24
CA PHE A 224 -11.62 0.18 -13.19
C PHE A 224 -12.23 -1.11 -13.77
N ARG A 225 -11.70 -2.24 -13.31
CA ARG A 225 -12.27 -3.58 -13.54
C ARG A 225 -13.31 -3.93 -12.49
N HIS A 226 -13.08 -3.47 -11.26
CA HIS A 226 -13.98 -3.54 -10.13
C HIS A 226 -13.93 -2.22 -9.35
N GLY A 227 -15.05 -1.83 -8.77
CA GLY A 227 -15.21 -0.52 -8.16
C GLY A 227 -15.08 0.63 -9.18
N PRO A 228 -14.91 1.89 -8.72
CA PRO A 228 -14.85 2.32 -7.31
C PRO A 228 -16.11 1.91 -6.55
N ALA A 229 -15.94 1.22 -5.43
CA ALA A 229 -17.04 0.79 -4.56
C ALA A 229 -16.60 0.89 -3.09
N PRO A 230 -17.55 0.89 -2.13
CA PRO A 230 -17.20 0.82 -0.73
C PRO A 230 -16.28 -0.37 -0.45
N PHE A 231 -15.19 -0.12 0.28
CA PHE A 231 -14.20 -1.13 0.66
C PHE A 231 -14.86 -2.34 1.32
N ALA A 232 -15.87 -2.09 2.17
CA ALA A 232 -16.66 -3.10 2.86
C ALA A 232 -17.34 -4.12 1.94
N GLU A 233 -17.69 -3.72 0.71
CA GLU A 233 -18.35 -4.59 -0.27
C GLU A 233 -17.34 -5.47 -1.00
N LEU A 234 -16.12 -4.97 -1.18
CA LEU A 234 -15.06 -5.68 -1.90
C LEU A 234 -14.19 -6.55 -0.98
N PHE A 235 -14.07 -6.18 0.30
CA PHE A 235 -13.23 -6.86 1.30
C PHE A 235 -13.97 -7.02 2.65
N PRO A 236 -15.08 -7.78 2.67
CA PRO A 236 -15.97 -7.83 3.82
C PRO A 236 -15.30 -8.40 5.09
N THR A 237 -14.47 -9.44 4.96
CA THR A 237 -13.80 -10.06 6.12
C THR A 237 -12.70 -9.15 6.69
N LEU A 238 -11.93 -8.51 5.81
CA LEU A 238 -10.89 -7.57 6.20
C LEU A 238 -11.45 -6.39 7.01
N ARG A 239 -12.63 -5.90 6.62
CA ARG A 239 -13.33 -4.85 7.37
C ARG A 239 -13.68 -5.28 8.79
N GLU A 240 -14.19 -6.50 8.97
CA GLU A 240 -14.59 -7.00 10.29
C GLU A 240 -13.41 -7.10 11.26
N ASP A 241 -12.25 -7.53 10.77
CA ASP A 241 -11.04 -7.61 11.59
C ASP A 241 -10.43 -6.23 11.85
N LEU A 242 -10.42 -5.31 10.88
CA LEU A 242 -9.99 -3.92 11.09
C LEU A 242 -10.87 -3.18 12.11
N ALA A 243 -12.16 -3.49 12.15
CA ALA A 243 -13.12 -2.88 13.07
C ALA A 243 -13.17 -3.55 14.46
N ARG A 244 -12.49 -4.69 14.67
CA ARG A 244 -12.57 -5.41 15.94
C ARG A 244 -11.86 -4.62 17.04
N PRO A 245 -12.50 -4.40 18.21
CA PRO A 245 -11.85 -3.78 19.37
C PRO A 245 -10.57 -4.53 19.73
N ARG A 246 -9.47 -3.79 19.84
CA ARG A 246 -8.15 -4.35 20.14
C ARG A 246 -8.12 -4.84 21.59
N SER A 247 -8.34 -6.13 21.80
CA SER A 247 -8.11 -6.76 23.11
C SER A 247 -6.63 -7.11 23.27
N GLY A 248 -5.83 -6.13 23.69
CA GLY A 248 -4.50 -6.35 24.29
C GLY A 248 -4.61 -6.24 25.82
N PRO A 249 -3.72 -6.89 26.60
CA PRO A 249 -3.75 -6.76 28.05
C PRO A 249 -3.53 -5.30 28.43
N ALA A 250 -4.35 -4.78 29.34
CA ALA A 250 -4.09 -3.50 29.98
C ALA A 250 -2.68 -3.58 30.57
N VAL A 251 -1.77 -2.76 30.06
CA VAL A 251 -0.47 -2.56 30.69
C VAL A 251 -0.76 -1.78 31.97
N SER A 252 -0.87 -2.52 33.08
CA SER A 252 -0.89 -2.00 34.44
C SER A 252 0.51 -1.69 34.93
#